data_AF-A0A2R6PQ21-F1
#
_entry.id   AF-A0A2R6PQ21-F1
#
_cell.length_a   1.000
_cell.length_b   1.000
_cell.length_c   1.000
_cell.angle_alpha   90.00
_cell.angle_beta   90.00
_cell.angle_gamma   90.00
#
_symmetry.space_group_name_H-M   'P 1'
#
loop_
_entity.id
_entity.type
_entity.pdbx_description
1 polymer ?
#
loop_
_entity_poly.entity_id
_entity_poly.type
_entity_poly.pdbx_seq_one_letter_code
_entity_poly.pdbx_strand_id
1 'polypeptide(L)'
;MVLLEASLSSNSYYIISQSVLVLFVCCPRARAFAFLSLLSLLSLLSLRFQRTLAMAKCYPTVSEEYLKAVDKAKRKLRGLIAEKNCAPLMLRLAWHSAGTYDVKTKTGGPFGTMRHKLEQSHAANNGLDIAVRLLEPIKEQFPILSYGDFYQLAGVVAVEITGGPDVPFHPGRPDKPEPPVEGRLPDANKGTDHLRDVFVKHMGLSDKDIVALSGGHTLGRCHKERSGFEGPWTTNPLIFDNSYFKELLTGEKEGLLQLPTDKALLCDPVFRPLVEKYAADEDAFFDDYAEAHMKLSELGFAE
;
A
#
# COMPACT_ATOMS: atom_id res chain seq x y z
N MET A 1 -10.67 17.02 -33.33
CA MET A 1 -10.63 15.67 -33.93
C MET A 1 -10.52 14.69 -32.77
N VAL A 2 -11.53 13.86 -32.59
CA VAL A 2 -11.75 13.00 -31.41
C VAL A 2 -10.57 12.02 -31.24
N LEU A 3 -9.93 12.01 -30.06
CA LEU A 3 -8.96 10.99 -29.68
C LEU A 3 -9.73 9.78 -29.15
N LEU A 4 -9.94 8.79 -30.01
CA LEU A 4 -10.30 7.43 -29.59
C LEU A 4 -9.01 6.72 -29.17
N GLU A 5 -8.86 6.44 -27.88
CA GLU A 5 -7.86 5.48 -27.40
C GLU A 5 -8.35 4.05 -27.71
N ALA A 6 -7.69 3.40 -28.66
CA ALA A 6 -7.86 1.97 -28.90
C ALA A 6 -6.72 1.22 -28.21
N SER A 7 -7.08 0.37 -27.24
CA SER A 7 -6.21 -0.66 -26.66
C SER A 7 -5.77 -1.63 -27.76
N LEU A 8 -4.49 -1.62 -28.12
CA LEU A 8 -3.90 -2.55 -29.08
C LEU A 8 -3.16 -3.67 -28.36
N SER A 9 -3.55 -4.91 -28.64
CA SER A 9 -2.90 -6.12 -28.15
C SER A 9 -1.53 -6.34 -28.80
N SER A 10 -0.71 -7.17 -28.15
CA SER A 10 0.69 -7.52 -28.49
C SER A 10 0.93 -7.94 -29.95
N ASN A 11 -0.08 -8.45 -30.65
CA ASN A 11 0.05 -8.81 -32.07
C ASN A 11 0.02 -7.61 -33.04
N SER A 12 -0.55 -6.48 -32.63
CA SER A 12 -0.67 -5.29 -33.49
C SER A 12 0.67 -4.56 -33.67
N TYR A 13 1.58 -4.69 -32.69
CA TYR A 13 2.92 -4.07 -32.72
C TYR A 13 3.86 -4.73 -33.74
N TYR A 14 3.68 -6.02 -34.02
CA TYR A 14 4.52 -6.75 -34.98
C TYR A 14 4.20 -6.37 -36.43
N ILE A 15 2.94 -6.02 -36.71
CA ILE A 15 2.47 -5.65 -38.06
C ILE A 15 2.86 -4.20 -38.42
N ILE A 16 2.89 -3.30 -37.42
CA ILE A 16 3.37 -1.91 -37.63
C ILE A 16 4.88 -1.90 -37.95
N SER A 17 5.66 -2.79 -37.34
CA SER A 17 7.11 -2.94 -37.60
C SER A 17 7.42 -3.27 -39.06
N GLN A 18 6.62 -4.12 -39.72
CA GLN A 18 6.85 -4.47 -41.13
C GLN A 18 6.28 -3.45 -42.13
N SER A 19 5.29 -2.66 -41.73
CA SER A 19 4.64 -1.69 -42.63
C SER A 19 5.43 -0.39 -42.81
N VAL A 20 6.29 -0.04 -41.84
CA VAL A 20 7.14 1.17 -41.91
C VAL A 20 8.38 0.96 -42.79
N LEU A 21 8.76 -0.29 -43.09
CA LEU A 21 9.93 -0.60 -43.91
C LEU A 21 9.68 -0.39 -45.42
N VAL A 22 8.42 -0.30 -45.88
CA VAL A 22 8.08 -0.29 -47.32
C VAL A 22 7.94 1.14 -47.90
N LEU A 23 7.93 2.19 -47.07
CA LEU A 23 7.75 3.59 -47.53
C LEU A 23 9.06 4.34 -47.87
N PHE A 24 10.21 3.68 -47.86
CA PHE A 24 11.53 4.34 -47.95
C PHE A 24 12.20 4.39 -49.35
N VAL A 25 11.44 4.19 -50.43
CA VAL A 25 12.04 4.06 -51.79
C VAL A 25 12.04 5.35 -52.64
N CYS A 26 11.45 6.48 -52.21
CA CYS A 26 11.21 7.59 -53.17
C CYS A 26 11.76 9.01 -52.88
N CYS A 27 12.58 9.28 -51.85
CA CYS A 27 13.11 10.66 -51.69
C CYS A 27 14.49 10.77 -51.00
N PRO A 28 15.56 11.22 -51.70
CA PRO A 28 16.92 11.29 -51.13
C PRO A 28 17.15 12.39 -50.08
N ARG A 29 16.29 13.42 -50.00
CA ARG A 29 16.50 14.60 -49.12
C ARG A 29 15.90 14.49 -47.71
N ALA A 30 15.15 13.44 -47.40
CA ALA A 30 14.55 13.21 -46.07
C ALA A 30 15.37 12.27 -45.16
N ARG A 31 16.58 11.88 -45.56
CA ARG A 31 17.33 10.79 -44.91
C ARG A 31 18.04 11.17 -43.60
N ALA A 32 18.41 12.44 -43.40
CA ALA A 32 19.21 12.81 -42.23
C ALA A 32 18.37 13.11 -40.97
N PHE A 33 17.20 13.75 -41.12
CA PHE A 33 16.34 14.12 -39.98
C PHE A 33 15.54 12.93 -39.43
N ALA A 34 15.11 12.00 -40.29
CA ALA A 34 14.32 10.84 -39.87
C ALA A 34 15.18 9.76 -39.16
N PHE A 35 16.47 9.65 -39.48
CA PHE A 35 17.35 8.67 -38.84
C PHE A 35 17.68 9.04 -37.39
N LEU A 36 17.90 10.33 -37.12
CA LEU A 36 18.17 10.83 -35.76
C LEU A 36 16.94 10.76 -34.85
N SER A 37 15.73 10.95 -35.39
CA SER A 37 14.48 10.82 -34.61
C SER A 37 14.10 9.37 -34.32
N LEU A 38 14.42 8.44 -35.22
CA LEU A 38 14.13 7.02 -35.03
C LEU A 38 15.09 6.36 -34.02
N LEU A 39 16.37 6.75 -34.05
CA LEU A 39 17.38 6.30 -33.08
C LEU A 39 17.11 6.84 -31.67
N SER A 40 16.60 8.07 -31.53
CA SER A 40 16.20 8.61 -30.22
C SER A 40 14.91 7.95 -29.71
N LEU A 41 13.95 7.65 -30.58
CA LEU A 41 12.76 6.89 -30.21
C LEU A 41 13.13 5.46 -29.76
N LEU A 42 14.03 4.79 -30.48
CA LEU A 42 14.51 3.46 -30.14
C LEU A 42 15.34 3.45 -28.84
N SER A 43 16.14 4.49 -28.56
CA SER A 43 16.85 4.60 -27.28
C SER A 43 15.91 4.96 -26.12
N LEU A 44 14.88 5.77 -26.35
CA LEU A 44 13.82 6.07 -25.37
C LEU A 44 12.93 4.85 -25.11
N LEU A 45 12.64 4.05 -26.15
CA LEU A 45 11.95 2.77 -26.04
C LEU A 45 12.82 1.73 -25.31
N SER A 46 14.13 1.66 -25.59
CA SER A 46 15.08 0.82 -24.85
C SER A 46 15.20 1.24 -23.38
N LEU A 47 15.31 2.53 -23.09
CA LEU A 47 15.34 3.04 -21.70
C LEU A 47 14.01 2.85 -20.97
N ARG A 48 12.86 2.93 -21.66
CA ARG A 48 11.54 2.62 -21.08
C ARG A 48 11.36 1.12 -20.85
N PHE A 49 11.88 0.27 -21.74
CA PHE A 49 11.83 -1.19 -21.63
C PHE A 49 12.81 -1.71 -20.55
N GLN A 50 13.97 -1.08 -20.37
CA GLN A 50 14.91 -1.41 -19.30
C GLN A 50 14.48 -0.86 -17.92
N ARG A 51 13.56 0.11 -17.86
CA ARG A 51 12.99 0.62 -16.60
C ARG A 51 11.84 -0.24 -16.04
N THR A 52 11.38 -1.26 -16.75
CA THR A 52 10.25 -2.12 -16.35
C THR A 52 10.63 -3.61 -16.24
N LEU A 53 11.82 -3.89 -15.71
CA LEU A 53 12.12 -5.17 -15.07
C LEU A 53 12.03 -5.03 -13.55
N ALA A 54 10.91 -4.48 -13.05
CA ALA A 54 10.46 -4.88 -11.72
C ALA A 54 10.08 -6.37 -11.87
N MET A 55 10.73 -7.25 -11.13
CA MET A 55 10.35 -8.67 -11.09
C MET A 55 8.85 -8.72 -10.78
N ALA A 56 8.04 -9.11 -11.77
CA ALA A 56 6.60 -9.25 -11.58
C ALA A 56 6.37 -10.29 -10.47
N LYS A 57 5.54 -9.96 -9.49
CA LYS A 57 5.19 -10.88 -8.38
C LYS A 57 4.71 -12.21 -8.95
N CYS A 58 5.22 -13.32 -8.43
CA CYS A 58 4.81 -14.66 -8.82
C CYS A 58 3.85 -15.22 -7.77
N TYR A 59 2.56 -14.90 -7.90
CA TYR A 59 1.56 -15.30 -6.92
C TYR A 59 1.34 -16.82 -6.93
N PRO A 60 1.31 -17.47 -5.75
CA PRO A 60 1.05 -18.91 -5.67
C PRO A 60 -0.38 -19.21 -6.11
N THR A 61 -0.55 -20.36 -6.76
CA THR A 61 -1.89 -20.90 -7.01
C THR A 61 -2.45 -21.47 -5.71
N VAL A 62 -3.65 -21.05 -5.33
CA VAL A 62 -4.42 -21.62 -4.21
C VAL A 62 -5.59 -22.45 -4.75
N SER A 63 -6.15 -23.34 -3.93
CA SER A 63 -7.30 -24.15 -4.34
C SER A 63 -8.56 -23.29 -4.55
N GLU A 64 -9.51 -23.79 -5.34
CA GLU A 64 -10.82 -23.15 -5.52
C GLU A 64 -11.58 -23.03 -4.19
N GLU A 65 -11.39 -23.99 -3.28
CA GLU A 65 -11.94 -23.93 -1.92
C GLU A 65 -11.36 -22.76 -1.12
N TYR A 66 -10.05 -22.51 -1.24
CA TYR A 66 -9.39 -21.39 -0.59
C TYR A 66 -9.94 -20.05 -1.11
N LEU A 67 -10.10 -19.90 -2.43
CA LEU A 67 -10.70 -18.70 -3.04
C LEU A 67 -12.13 -18.47 -2.54
N LYS A 68 -12.96 -19.52 -2.52
CA LYS A 68 -14.32 -19.43 -1.97
C LYS A 68 -14.32 -19.05 -0.48
N ALA A 69 -13.33 -19.52 0.29
CA ALA A 69 -13.17 -19.14 1.69
C ALA A 69 -12.77 -17.67 1.85
N VAL A 70 -11.85 -17.16 1.02
CA VAL A 70 -11.50 -15.72 0.97
C VAL A 70 -12.73 -14.87 0.71
N ASP A 71 -13.54 -15.21 -0.31
CA ASP A 71 -14.75 -14.45 -0.64
C ASP A 71 -15.77 -14.43 0.50
N LYS A 72 -15.97 -15.59 1.14
CA LYS A 72 -16.87 -15.72 2.30
C LYS A 72 -16.35 -14.94 3.51
N ALA A 73 -15.04 -15.01 3.76
CA ALA A 73 -14.39 -14.26 4.83
C ALA A 73 -14.51 -12.76 4.60
N LYS A 74 -14.25 -12.27 3.38
CA LYS A 74 -14.40 -10.86 2.99
C LYS A 74 -15.79 -10.32 3.34
N ARG A 75 -16.86 -11.06 3.00
CA ARG A 75 -18.24 -10.67 3.34
C ARG A 75 -18.50 -10.61 4.85
N LYS A 76 -18.00 -11.58 5.62
CA LYS A 76 -18.16 -11.58 7.09
C LYS A 76 -17.36 -10.47 7.75
N LEU A 77 -16.14 -10.21 7.27
CA LEU A 77 -15.30 -9.10 7.72
C LEU A 77 -15.99 -7.76 7.46
N ARG A 78 -16.59 -7.54 6.28
CA ARG A 78 -17.36 -6.32 5.98
C ARG A 78 -18.46 -6.09 7.03
N GLY A 79 -19.23 -7.14 7.33
CA GLY A 79 -20.29 -7.07 8.35
C GLY A 79 -19.76 -6.70 9.74
N LEU A 80 -18.76 -7.44 10.24
CA LEU A 80 -18.17 -7.19 11.55
C LEU A 80 -17.56 -5.79 11.66
N ILE A 81 -16.77 -5.39 10.67
CA ILE A 81 -15.99 -4.15 10.71
C ILE A 81 -16.91 -2.93 10.70
N ALA A 82 -17.97 -2.97 9.88
CA ALA A 82 -19.00 -1.93 9.86
C ALA A 82 -19.80 -1.91 11.17
N GLU A 83 -20.28 -3.06 11.64
CA GLU A 83 -21.11 -3.13 12.86
C GLU A 83 -20.36 -2.64 14.11
N LYS A 84 -19.07 -2.98 14.22
CA LYS A 84 -18.24 -2.63 15.39
C LYS A 84 -17.50 -1.30 15.24
N ASN A 85 -17.63 -0.60 14.11
CA ASN A 85 -16.88 0.62 13.81
C ASN A 85 -15.36 0.46 14.07
N CYS A 86 -14.81 -0.69 13.71
CA CYS A 86 -13.43 -1.06 14.07
C CYS A 86 -12.46 -1.05 12.88
N ALA A 87 -12.86 -0.48 11.73
CA ALA A 87 -12.01 -0.36 10.54
C ALA A 87 -10.62 0.23 10.82
N PRO A 88 -10.46 1.34 11.57
CA PRO A 88 -9.13 1.88 11.83
C PRO A 88 -8.23 0.91 12.61
N LEU A 89 -8.81 0.13 13.53
CA LEU A 89 -8.06 -0.86 14.30
C LEU A 89 -7.65 -2.06 13.43
N MET A 90 -8.49 -2.48 12.49
CA MET A 90 -8.16 -3.56 11.54
C MET A 90 -7.11 -3.13 10.52
N LEU A 91 -7.18 -1.89 10.03
CA LEU A 91 -6.14 -1.31 9.18
C LEU A 91 -4.80 -1.23 9.93
N ARG A 92 -4.82 -0.77 11.19
CA ARG A 92 -3.62 -0.78 12.05
C ARG A 92 -3.08 -2.20 12.26
N LEU A 93 -3.94 -3.20 12.50
CA LEU A 93 -3.50 -4.59 12.64
C LEU A 93 -2.77 -5.09 11.39
N ALA A 94 -3.33 -4.84 10.20
CA ALA A 94 -2.73 -5.22 8.93
C ALA A 94 -1.40 -4.49 8.69
N TRP A 95 -1.34 -3.18 8.93
CA TRP A 95 -0.13 -2.34 8.87
C TRP A 95 0.97 -2.90 9.79
N HIS A 96 0.67 -3.10 11.07
CA HIS A 96 1.65 -3.59 12.06
C HIS A 96 2.12 -5.01 11.77
N SER A 97 1.26 -5.84 11.17
CA SER A 97 1.65 -7.19 10.74
C SER A 97 2.64 -7.15 9.58
N ALA A 98 2.44 -6.26 8.61
CA ALA A 98 3.29 -6.17 7.42
C ALA A 98 4.58 -5.36 7.64
N GLY A 99 4.50 -4.27 8.40
CA GLY A 99 5.55 -3.28 8.59
C GLY A 99 6.78 -3.76 9.36
N THR A 100 6.82 -5.02 9.78
CA THR A 100 7.98 -5.63 10.43
C THR A 100 8.96 -6.27 9.43
N TYR A 101 8.62 -6.25 8.14
CA TYR A 101 9.48 -6.83 7.10
C TYR A 101 10.82 -6.11 7.00
N ASP A 102 11.88 -6.90 6.87
CA ASP A 102 13.22 -6.43 6.58
C ASP A 102 13.74 -7.08 5.28
N VAL A 103 13.94 -6.27 4.23
CA VAL A 103 14.36 -6.72 2.89
C VAL A 103 15.73 -7.39 2.87
N LYS A 104 16.61 -7.05 3.83
CA LYS A 104 17.98 -7.59 3.88
C LYS A 104 18.00 -9.01 4.41
N THR A 105 17.28 -9.25 5.50
CA THR A 105 17.22 -10.55 6.18
C THR A 105 16.04 -11.40 5.71
N LYS A 106 15.08 -10.81 4.97
CA LYS A 106 13.82 -11.43 4.54
C LYS A 106 12.99 -11.99 5.71
N THR A 107 13.06 -11.32 6.86
CA THR A 107 12.36 -11.70 8.09
C THR A 107 11.24 -10.71 8.43
N GLY A 108 10.29 -11.12 9.28
CA GLY A 108 9.08 -10.35 9.54
C GLY A 108 8.13 -10.36 8.35
N GLY A 109 7.21 -9.40 8.31
CA GLY A 109 6.21 -9.25 7.26
C GLY A 109 4.86 -9.93 7.57
N PRO A 110 3.91 -9.88 6.63
CA PRO A 110 2.49 -10.20 6.83
C PRO A 110 2.19 -11.71 6.89
N PHE A 111 2.91 -12.45 7.72
CA PHE A 111 2.86 -13.92 7.80
C PHE A 111 2.16 -14.43 9.07
N GLY A 112 1.14 -13.71 9.52
CA GLY A 112 0.23 -14.13 10.59
C GLY A 112 0.81 -14.10 12.00
N THR A 113 2.05 -13.66 12.21
CA THR A 113 2.76 -13.78 13.51
C THR A 113 2.15 -12.91 14.62
N MET A 114 1.39 -11.87 14.27
CA MET A 114 0.64 -11.02 15.21
C MET A 114 -0.37 -11.80 16.09
N ARG A 115 -0.69 -13.06 15.75
CA ARG A 115 -1.46 -13.96 16.62
C ARG A 115 -0.71 -14.38 17.90
N HIS A 116 0.62 -14.26 17.90
CA HIS A 116 1.47 -14.67 19.03
C HIS A 116 1.53 -13.58 20.11
N LYS A 117 1.46 -14.02 21.38
CA LYS A 117 1.52 -13.11 22.54
C LYS A 117 2.82 -12.33 22.64
N LEU A 118 3.93 -12.91 22.19
CA LEU A 118 5.23 -12.24 22.15
C LEU A 118 5.17 -10.98 21.28
N GLU A 119 4.69 -11.09 20.03
CA GLU A 119 4.55 -9.92 19.14
C GLU A 119 3.49 -8.93 19.63
N GLN A 120 2.37 -9.42 20.18
CA GLN A 120 1.35 -8.55 20.79
C GLN A 120 1.89 -7.73 21.98
N SER A 121 2.94 -8.23 22.65
CA SER A 121 3.54 -7.54 23.79
C SER A 121 4.54 -6.44 23.42
N HIS A 122 4.92 -6.33 22.15
CA HIS A 122 5.75 -5.22 21.68
C HIS A 122 5.05 -3.88 21.94
N ALA A 123 5.79 -2.87 22.38
CA ALA A 123 5.25 -1.58 22.81
C ALA A 123 4.42 -0.90 21.71
N ALA A 124 4.91 -0.94 20.46
CA ALA A 124 4.20 -0.37 19.31
C ALA A 124 2.86 -1.07 19.01
N ASN A 125 2.69 -2.32 19.46
CA ASN A 125 1.50 -3.15 19.20
C ASN A 125 0.44 -3.05 20.30
N ASN A 126 0.63 -2.19 21.32
CA ASN A 126 -0.30 -2.03 22.42
C ASN A 126 -1.75 -1.80 21.91
N GLY A 127 -2.69 -2.61 22.41
CA GLY A 127 -4.11 -2.65 22.01
C GLY A 127 -4.44 -3.50 20.77
N LEU A 128 -3.47 -4.08 20.06
CA LEU A 128 -3.76 -4.98 18.93
C LEU A 128 -4.26 -6.37 19.34
N ASP A 129 -4.06 -6.76 20.60
CA ASP A 129 -4.70 -7.95 21.18
C ASP A 129 -6.23 -7.89 21.11
N ILE A 130 -6.80 -6.68 21.17
CA ILE A 130 -8.25 -6.43 20.99
C ILE A 130 -8.66 -6.76 19.55
N ALA A 131 -7.88 -6.33 18.56
CA ALA A 131 -8.14 -6.58 17.15
C ALA A 131 -8.12 -8.08 16.85
N VAL A 132 -7.08 -8.78 17.30
CA VAL A 132 -6.94 -10.23 17.16
C VAL A 132 -8.13 -10.95 17.79
N ARG A 133 -8.50 -10.59 19.02
CA ARG A 133 -9.65 -11.19 19.73
C ARG A 133 -10.99 -10.92 19.04
N LEU A 134 -11.19 -9.75 18.43
CA LEU A 134 -12.40 -9.44 17.67
C LEU A 134 -12.52 -10.28 16.39
N LEU A 135 -11.39 -10.56 15.76
CA LEU A 135 -11.31 -11.31 14.51
C LEU A 135 -11.39 -12.84 14.69
N GLU A 136 -10.95 -13.34 15.85
CA GLU A 136 -10.83 -14.77 16.13
C GLU A 136 -12.13 -15.58 15.85
N PRO A 137 -13.34 -15.15 16.29
CA PRO A 137 -14.56 -15.92 16.05
C PRO A 137 -14.92 -16.07 14.57
N ILE A 138 -14.48 -15.12 13.71
CA ILE A 138 -14.64 -15.25 12.26
C ILE A 138 -13.52 -16.12 11.70
N LYS A 139 -12.28 -15.96 12.16
CA LYS A 139 -11.14 -16.78 11.73
C LYS A 139 -11.36 -18.27 11.97
N GLU A 140 -11.95 -18.65 13.10
CA GLU A 140 -12.29 -20.03 13.46
C GLU A 140 -13.24 -20.70 12.45
N GLN A 141 -14.08 -19.90 11.76
CA GLN A 141 -14.97 -20.39 10.70
C GLN A 141 -14.24 -20.68 9.38
N PHE A 142 -12.99 -20.23 9.26
CA PHE A 142 -12.15 -20.39 8.06
C PHE A 142 -10.79 -20.98 8.45
N PRO A 143 -10.74 -22.24 8.89
CA PRO A 143 -9.49 -22.90 9.25
C PRO A 143 -8.54 -23.08 8.06
N ILE A 144 -9.08 -23.11 6.82
CA ILE A 144 -8.30 -23.21 5.60
C ILE A 144 -7.47 -21.94 5.30
N LEU A 145 -7.92 -20.76 5.75
CA LEU A 145 -7.20 -19.51 5.54
C LEU A 145 -6.06 -19.37 6.54
N SER A 146 -4.89 -18.93 6.08
CA SER A 146 -3.82 -18.50 6.97
C SER A 146 -4.21 -17.25 7.75
N TYR A 147 -3.62 -17.04 8.92
CA TYR A 147 -3.75 -15.77 9.64
C TYR A 147 -3.13 -14.61 8.85
N GLY A 148 -2.03 -14.86 8.12
CA GLY A 148 -1.40 -13.87 7.24
C GLY A 148 -2.38 -13.31 6.21
N ASP A 149 -3.05 -14.17 5.45
CA ASP A 149 -4.07 -13.73 4.50
C ASP A 149 -5.28 -13.10 5.20
N PHE A 150 -5.73 -13.67 6.31
CA PHE A 150 -6.92 -13.19 7.00
C PHE A 150 -6.75 -11.78 7.57
N TYR A 151 -5.59 -11.46 8.16
CA TYR A 151 -5.31 -10.12 8.68
C TYR A 151 -5.13 -9.09 7.57
N GLN A 152 -4.46 -9.44 6.46
CA GLN A 152 -4.33 -8.53 5.33
C GLN A 152 -5.68 -8.29 4.64
N LEU A 153 -6.52 -9.33 4.52
CA LEU A 153 -7.89 -9.19 4.02
C LEU A 153 -8.73 -8.26 4.91
N ALA A 154 -8.57 -8.34 6.24
CA ALA A 154 -9.25 -7.43 7.16
C ALA A 154 -8.79 -5.96 6.98
N GLY A 155 -7.51 -5.72 6.69
CA GLY A 155 -6.98 -4.39 6.36
C GLY A 155 -7.55 -3.84 5.06
N VAL A 156 -7.58 -4.65 4.00
CA VAL A 156 -8.21 -4.28 2.70
C VAL A 156 -9.69 -3.95 2.88
N VAL A 157 -10.43 -4.81 3.61
CA VAL A 157 -11.85 -4.58 3.89
C VAL A 157 -12.08 -3.32 4.72
N ALA A 158 -11.17 -2.99 5.65
CA ALA A 158 -11.28 -1.80 6.47
C ALA A 158 -11.21 -0.51 5.62
N VAL A 159 -10.36 -0.48 4.60
CA VAL A 159 -10.29 0.64 3.64
C VAL A 159 -11.55 0.69 2.78
N GLU A 160 -11.93 -0.45 2.20
CA GLU A 160 -13.10 -0.56 1.32
C GLU A 160 -14.41 -0.13 2.02
N ILE A 161 -14.65 -0.57 3.25
CA ILE A 161 -15.92 -0.31 3.96
C ILE A 161 -16.04 1.12 4.47
N THR A 162 -14.93 1.85 4.54
CA THR A 162 -14.88 3.26 4.96
C THR A 162 -14.88 4.24 3.79
N GLY A 163 -15.01 3.74 2.55
CA GLY A 163 -15.10 4.56 1.34
C GLY A 163 -13.78 4.78 0.61
N GLY A 164 -12.71 4.10 1.02
CA GLY A 164 -11.39 4.20 0.39
C GLY A 164 -11.29 3.40 -0.91
N PRO A 165 -10.11 3.39 -1.54
CA PRO A 165 -9.91 2.73 -2.82
C PRO A 165 -9.95 1.20 -2.73
N ASP A 166 -10.25 0.56 -3.86
CA ASP A 166 -10.14 -0.89 -4.02
C ASP A 166 -8.67 -1.32 -4.05
N VAL A 167 -8.19 -1.91 -2.95
CA VAL A 167 -6.83 -2.47 -2.86
C VAL A 167 -6.85 -3.92 -3.39
N PRO A 168 -6.04 -4.27 -4.40
CA PRO A 168 -5.95 -5.65 -4.88
C PRO A 168 -5.47 -6.59 -3.77
N PHE A 169 -6.10 -7.77 -3.67
CA PHE A 169 -5.75 -8.80 -2.69
C PHE A 169 -5.42 -10.12 -3.39
N HIS A 170 -4.21 -10.63 -3.16
CA HIS A 170 -3.76 -11.93 -3.65
C HIS A 170 -3.56 -12.90 -2.46
N PRO A 171 -4.26 -14.04 -2.41
CA PRO A 171 -4.11 -15.02 -1.34
C PRO A 171 -2.86 -15.90 -1.52
N GLY A 172 -2.51 -16.61 -0.45
CA GLY A 172 -1.47 -17.64 -0.42
C GLY A 172 -0.33 -17.37 0.54
N ARG A 173 -0.45 -16.37 1.43
CA ARG A 173 0.58 -16.13 2.46
C ARG A 173 0.63 -17.32 3.42
N PRO A 174 1.79 -17.95 3.65
CA PRO A 174 1.92 -18.95 4.69
C PRO A 174 2.00 -18.27 6.07
N ASP A 175 1.50 -18.95 7.11
CA ASP A 175 1.75 -18.52 8.49
C ASP A 175 3.17 -18.91 8.90
N LYS A 176 3.96 -17.93 9.35
CA LYS A 176 5.28 -18.17 9.95
C LYS A 176 5.12 -18.50 11.45
N PRO A 177 6.01 -19.35 12.01
CA PRO A 177 5.94 -19.73 13.41
C PRO A 177 6.55 -18.70 14.35
N GLU A 178 7.63 -18.04 13.93
CA GLU A 178 8.40 -17.13 14.78
C GLU A 178 8.08 -15.67 14.48
N PRO A 179 7.72 -14.86 15.49
CA PRO A 179 7.52 -13.44 15.31
C PRO A 179 8.85 -12.71 15.05
N PRO A 180 8.81 -11.53 14.41
CA PRO A 180 9.99 -10.69 14.24
C PRO A 180 10.47 -10.13 15.58
N VAL A 181 11.71 -9.67 15.61
CA VAL A 181 12.22 -8.88 16.74
C VAL A 181 11.48 -7.54 16.85
N GLU A 182 11.31 -7.07 18.08
CA GLU A 182 10.74 -5.74 18.36
C GLU A 182 11.61 -4.61 17.78
N GLY A 183 11.00 -3.44 17.56
CA GLY A 183 11.71 -2.19 17.22
C GLY A 183 11.80 -1.87 15.72
N ARG A 184 11.13 -2.65 14.86
CA ARG A 184 11.11 -2.40 13.40
C ARG A 184 10.05 -1.40 12.94
N LEU A 185 8.99 -1.22 13.72
CA LEU A 185 7.91 -0.28 13.41
C LEU A 185 8.33 1.18 13.66
N PRO A 186 7.75 2.16 12.95
CA PRO A 186 8.16 3.55 13.07
C PRO A 186 7.80 4.14 14.45
N ASP A 187 8.63 5.07 14.92
CA ASP A 187 8.42 5.82 16.16
C ASP A 187 7.85 7.19 15.80
N ALA A 188 6.65 7.45 16.32
CA ALA A 188 5.90 8.68 16.09
C ALA A 188 6.62 9.97 16.51
N ASN A 189 7.62 9.88 17.39
CA ASN A 189 8.39 11.04 17.87
C ASN A 189 9.55 11.44 16.97
N LYS A 190 9.85 10.65 15.93
CA LYS A 190 10.98 10.90 15.03
C LYS A 190 10.54 11.64 13.75
N GLY A 191 11.51 11.96 12.89
CA GLY A 191 11.30 12.70 11.66
C GLY A 191 11.60 11.90 10.39
N THR A 192 11.80 12.62 9.30
CA THR A 192 11.96 12.12 7.94
C THR A 192 13.04 11.04 7.78
N ASP A 193 14.22 11.21 8.37
CA ASP A 193 15.31 10.22 8.25
C ASP A 193 14.88 8.86 8.82
N HIS A 194 14.16 8.87 9.93
CA HIS A 194 13.61 7.66 10.53
C HIS A 194 12.54 7.00 9.66
N LEU A 195 11.68 7.80 9.03
CA LEU A 195 10.69 7.29 8.07
C LEU A 195 11.39 6.59 6.90
N ARG A 196 12.46 7.19 6.34
CA ARG A 196 13.23 6.53 5.27
C ARG A 196 14.00 5.31 5.74
N ASP A 197 14.53 5.32 6.96
CA ASP A 197 15.17 4.14 7.55
C ASP A 197 14.18 2.96 7.62
N VAL A 198 12.98 3.19 8.15
CA VAL A 198 11.96 2.16 8.30
C VAL A 198 11.38 1.74 6.94
N PHE A 199 10.81 2.67 6.19
CA PHE A 199 10.04 2.33 4.98
C PHE A 199 10.95 2.00 3.80
N VAL A 200 12.03 2.75 3.59
CA VAL A 200 12.91 2.53 2.43
C VAL A 200 13.96 1.48 2.74
N LYS A 201 14.74 1.63 3.81
CA LYS A 201 15.88 0.74 4.08
C LYS A 201 15.46 -0.62 4.62
N HIS A 202 14.41 -0.70 5.44
CA HIS A 202 13.90 -1.97 5.98
C HIS A 202 12.79 -2.56 5.12
N MET A 203 11.73 -1.83 4.79
CA MET A 203 10.61 -2.42 4.04
C MET A 203 10.83 -2.46 2.51
N GLY A 204 11.72 -1.61 1.95
CA GLY A 204 11.93 -1.52 0.50
C GLY A 204 10.84 -0.74 -0.24
N LEU A 205 10.10 0.11 0.47
CA LEU A 205 9.10 1.01 -0.08
C LEU A 205 9.74 2.33 -0.56
N SER A 206 9.01 3.10 -1.36
CA SER A 206 9.47 4.39 -1.87
C SER A 206 9.00 5.58 -1.03
N ASP A 207 9.61 6.75 -1.23
CA ASP A 207 9.15 8.02 -0.63
C ASP A 207 7.67 8.32 -0.95
N LYS A 208 7.20 7.94 -2.15
CA LYS A 208 5.78 8.05 -2.54
C LYS A 208 4.89 7.18 -1.66
N ASP A 209 5.32 5.94 -1.43
CA ASP A 209 4.59 4.98 -0.61
C ASP A 209 4.52 5.46 0.86
N ILE A 210 5.58 6.10 1.39
CA ILE A 210 5.57 6.70 2.75
C ILE A 210 4.41 7.69 2.87
N VAL A 211 4.37 8.70 2.00
CA VAL A 211 3.38 9.78 2.11
C VAL A 211 1.96 9.26 1.86
N ALA A 212 1.78 8.36 0.88
CA ALA A 212 0.48 7.74 0.63
C ALA A 212 0.03 6.94 1.86
N LEU A 213 0.86 6.04 2.39
CA LEU A 213 0.50 5.20 3.54
C LEU A 213 0.25 5.99 4.82
N SER A 214 0.96 7.11 5.03
CA SER A 214 0.65 8.07 6.11
C SER A 214 -0.78 8.60 6.03
N GLY A 215 -1.36 8.70 4.83
CA GLY A 215 -2.77 9.02 4.62
C GLY A 215 -3.75 8.02 5.26
N GLY A 216 -3.29 6.83 5.64
CA GLY A 216 -4.10 5.89 6.43
C GLY A 216 -4.54 6.45 7.79
N HIS A 217 -3.85 7.46 8.33
CA HIS A 217 -4.27 8.22 9.51
C HIS A 217 -5.52 9.07 9.30
N THR A 218 -6.03 9.17 8.06
CA THR A 218 -7.38 9.71 7.81
C THR A 218 -8.44 8.95 8.62
N LEU A 219 -8.17 7.67 8.91
CA LEU A 219 -8.97 6.82 9.78
C LEU A 219 -8.43 6.76 11.21
N GLY A 220 -9.35 6.78 12.16
CA GLY A 220 -9.10 6.45 13.56
C GLY A 220 -8.51 7.59 14.38
N ARG A 221 -7.81 7.19 15.45
CA ARG A 221 -7.28 8.08 16.48
C ARG A 221 -6.21 7.42 17.31
N CYS A 222 -5.34 8.25 17.89
CA CYS A 222 -4.50 7.81 19.00
C CYS A 222 -5.30 7.74 20.30
N HIS A 223 -4.81 6.88 21.20
CA HIS A 223 -5.35 6.70 22.54
C HIS A 223 -4.20 6.80 23.55
N LYS A 224 -4.38 7.62 24.58
CA LYS A 224 -3.32 7.96 25.54
C LYS A 224 -2.76 6.72 26.24
N GLU A 225 -3.60 5.75 26.57
CA GLU A 225 -3.20 4.50 27.24
C GLU A 225 -2.46 3.52 26.32
N ARG A 226 -2.47 3.76 25.00
CA ARG A 226 -1.79 2.90 24.01
C ARG A 226 -0.46 3.47 23.59
N SER A 227 -0.49 4.68 23.05
CA SER A 227 0.65 5.34 22.40
C SER A 227 1.20 6.54 23.17
N GLY A 228 0.49 7.01 24.19
CA GLY A 228 0.77 8.30 24.86
C GLY A 228 0.15 9.52 24.16
N PHE A 229 -0.15 9.43 22.86
CA PHE A 229 -0.88 10.45 22.09
C PHE A 229 -2.39 10.24 22.19
N GLU A 230 -3.18 11.29 21.95
CA GLU A 230 -4.64 11.28 22.07
C GLU A 230 -5.29 12.10 20.96
N GLY A 231 -6.41 11.61 20.42
CA GLY A 231 -7.24 12.34 19.46
C GLY A 231 -7.16 11.82 18.03
N PRO A 232 -8.17 12.14 17.19
CA PRO A 232 -8.19 11.80 15.77
C PRO A 232 -7.38 12.80 14.94
N TRP A 233 -6.93 12.39 13.75
CA TRP A 233 -6.32 13.31 12.78
C TRP A 233 -7.36 14.11 11.98
N THR A 234 -8.55 13.55 11.80
CA THR A 234 -9.63 14.12 10.99
C THR A 234 -10.90 14.28 11.81
N THR A 235 -11.82 15.13 11.34
CA THR A 235 -13.14 15.31 11.97
C THR A 235 -14.05 14.10 11.76
N ASN A 236 -13.78 13.27 10.74
CA ASN A 236 -14.58 12.11 10.37
C ASN A 236 -13.71 10.82 10.40
N PRO A 237 -13.30 10.31 11.58
CA PRO A 237 -12.30 9.24 11.69
C PRO A 237 -12.76 7.84 11.25
N LEU A 238 -13.91 7.74 10.58
CA LEU A 238 -14.45 6.51 9.99
C LEU A 238 -14.73 6.66 8.48
N ILE A 239 -14.31 7.78 7.88
CA ILE A 239 -14.42 8.03 6.44
C ILE A 239 -13.00 8.06 5.88
N PHE A 240 -12.73 7.23 4.87
CA PHE A 240 -11.45 7.21 4.19
C PHE A 240 -11.49 8.21 3.04
N ASP A 241 -10.86 9.36 3.25
CA ASP A 241 -10.77 10.46 2.28
C ASP A 241 -9.39 11.13 2.38
N ASN A 242 -9.14 12.20 1.62
CA ASN A 242 -7.88 12.94 1.69
C ASN A 242 -7.80 14.01 2.80
N SER A 243 -8.73 14.00 3.78
CA SER A 243 -8.80 15.01 4.84
C SER A 243 -7.54 15.04 5.69
N TYR A 244 -6.86 13.91 5.90
CA TYR A 244 -5.56 13.88 6.59
C TYR A 244 -4.57 14.91 6.05
N PHE A 245 -4.41 14.98 4.72
CA PHE A 245 -3.47 15.91 4.09
C PHE A 245 -3.96 17.35 4.15
N LYS A 246 -5.28 17.58 4.00
CA LYS A 246 -5.90 18.89 4.14
C LYS A 246 -5.68 19.46 5.55
N GLU A 247 -5.96 18.65 6.57
CA GLU A 247 -5.77 19.01 7.97
C GLU A 247 -4.29 19.31 8.27
N LEU A 248 -3.38 18.46 7.78
CA LEU A 248 -1.94 18.64 7.94
C LEU A 248 -1.44 19.98 7.38
N LEU A 249 -1.89 20.38 6.18
CA LEU A 249 -1.50 21.64 5.54
C LEU A 249 -2.06 22.89 6.24
N THR A 250 -3.19 22.76 6.94
CA THR A 250 -3.83 23.90 7.63
C THR A 250 -3.27 24.17 9.03
N GLY A 251 -2.32 23.36 9.51
CA GLY A 251 -1.71 23.50 10.83
C GLY A 251 -2.53 22.88 11.96
N GLU A 252 -2.06 23.07 13.20
CA GLU A 252 -2.70 22.47 14.37
C GLU A 252 -4.07 23.12 14.66
N LYS A 253 -5.06 22.27 14.94
CA LYS A 253 -6.42 22.69 15.33
C LYS A 253 -6.79 22.01 16.65
N GLU A 254 -7.52 22.74 17.50
CA GLU A 254 -8.05 22.18 18.74
C GLU A 254 -8.92 20.95 18.43
N GLY A 255 -8.68 19.85 19.13
CA GLY A 255 -9.40 18.58 18.95
C GLY A 255 -8.85 17.65 17.87
N LEU A 256 -7.89 18.08 17.04
CA LEU A 256 -7.21 17.24 16.06
C LEU A 256 -5.74 16.98 16.43
N LEU A 257 -5.24 15.83 15.99
CA LEU A 257 -3.88 15.36 16.25
C LEU A 257 -2.99 15.56 15.03
N GLN A 258 -1.73 15.95 15.27
CA GLN A 258 -0.63 15.81 14.32
C GLN A 258 0.61 15.30 15.05
N LEU A 259 1.06 14.10 14.74
CA LEU A 259 2.28 13.53 15.31
C LEU A 259 3.53 14.23 14.74
N PRO A 260 4.68 14.19 15.43
CA PRO A 260 5.95 14.63 14.88
C PRO A 260 6.27 14.01 13.51
N THR A 261 5.96 12.71 13.31
CA THR A 261 6.12 12.05 12.01
C THR A 261 5.20 12.58 10.92
N ASP A 262 3.97 13.01 11.24
CA ASP A 262 3.07 13.62 10.26
C ASP A 262 3.61 14.98 9.82
N LYS A 263 4.06 15.79 10.80
CA LYS A 263 4.66 17.10 10.53
C LYS A 263 5.95 17.00 9.74
N ALA A 264 6.71 15.92 9.91
CA ALA A 264 7.93 15.67 9.15
C ALA A 264 7.68 15.61 7.63
N LEU A 265 6.49 15.19 7.20
CA LEU A 265 6.09 15.19 5.79
C LEU A 265 6.04 16.59 5.18
N LEU A 266 5.82 17.62 6.01
CA LEU A 266 5.76 19.01 5.56
C LEU A 266 7.14 19.67 5.39
N CYS A 267 8.16 19.10 6.04
CA CYS A 267 9.50 19.68 6.11
C CYS A 267 10.47 19.09 5.07
N ASP A 268 10.11 17.98 4.44
CA ASP A 268 10.96 17.30 3.46
C ASP A 268 10.63 17.72 2.02
N PRO A 269 11.63 18.05 1.19
CA PRO A 269 11.41 18.56 -0.18
C PRO A 269 10.83 17.50 -1.15
N VAL A 270 10.89 16.21 -0.82
CA VAL A 270 10.27 15.14 -1.62
C VAL A 270 8.87 14.83 -1.11
N PHE A 271 8.67 14.81 0.22
CA PHE A 271 7.36 14.50 0.80
C PHE A 271 6.36 15.64 0.64
N ARG A 272 6.79 16.89 0.83
CA ARG A 272 5.88 18.05 0.83
C ARG A 272 5.08 18.19 -0.48
N PRO A 273 5.68 18.07 -1.69
CA PRO A 273 4.91 18.10 -2.93
C PRO A 273 3.87 16.99 -3.05
N LEU A 274 4.11 15.81 -2.46
CA LEU A 274 3.14 14.71 -2.43
C LEU A 274 1.98 15.01 -1.47
N VAL A 275 2.26 15.59 -0.30
CA VAL A 275 1.21 16.06 0.63
C VAL A 275 0.30 17.09 -0.07
N GLU A 276 0.89 18.05 -0.77
CA GLU A 276 0.15 19.07 -1.51
C GLU A 276 -0.67 18.47 -2.67
N LYS A 277 -0.09 17.52 -3.41
CA LYS A 277 -0.79 16.75 -4.44
C LYS A 277 -2.01 16.06 -3.86
N TYR A 278 -1.85 15.26 -2.81
CA TYR A 278 -2.93 14.47 -2.22
C TYR A 278 -4.01 15.31 -1.55
N ALA A 279 -3.66 16.46 -0.97
CA ALA A 279 -4.64 17.39 -0.44
C ALA A 279 -5.51 18.04 -1.53
N ALA A 280 -4.94 18.28 -2.71
CA ALA A 280 -5.61 18.90 -3.84
C ALA A 280 -6.41 17.90 -4.69
N ASP A 281 -5.97 16.64 -4.76
CA ASP A 281 -6.50 15.61 -5.65
C ASP A 281 -6.64 14.28 -4.88
N GLU A 282 -7.90 13.95 -4.54
CA GLU A 282 -8.24 12.74 -3.80
C GLU A 282 -8.10 11.48 -4.66
N ASP A 283 -8.42 11.55 -5.95
CA ASP A 283 -8.27 10.41 -6.85
C ASP A 283 -6.80 10.02 -6.97
N ALA A 284 -5.92 11.02 -7.09
CA ALA A 284 -4.49 10.78 -7.13
C ALA A 284 -3.92 10.25 -5.80
N PHE A 285 -4.53 10.59 -4.66
CA PHE A 285 -4.23 9.95 -3.37
C PHE A 285 -4.70 8.49 -3.36
N PHE A 286 -5.91 8.22 -3.81
CA PHE A 286 -6.51 6.88 -3.82
C PHE A 286 -5.72 5.91 -4.69
N ASP A 287 -5.30 6.34 -5.89
CA ASP A 287 -4.44 5.55 -6.78
C ASP A 287 -3.11 5.19 -6.12
N ASP A 288 -2.41 6.19 -5.58
CA ASP A 288 -1.10 5.98 -4.95
C ASP A 288 -1.23 5.20 -3.62
N TYR A 289 -2.34 5.35 -2.88
CA TYR A 289 -2.63 4.59 -1.66
C TYR A 289 -2.90 3.12 -1.96
N ALA A 290 -3.70 2.82 -2.99
CA ALA A 290 -4.00 1.45 -3.37
C ALA A 290 -2.73 0.70 -3.79
N GLU A 291 -1.87 1.36 -4.58
CA GLU A 291 -0.56 0.82 -4.97
C GLU A 291 0.33 0.56 -3.74
N ALA A 292 0.45 1.55 -2.84
CA ALA A 292 1.33 1.46 -1.68
C ALA A 292 0.83 0.42 -0.65
N HIS A 293 -0.49 0.35 -0.41
CA HIS A 293 -1.09 -0.64 0.48
C HIS A 293 -0.93 -2.06 -0.09
N MET A 294 -1.11 -2.24 -1.40
CA MET A 294 -0.85 -3.54 -2.05
C MET A 294 0.61 -3.97 -1.82
N LYS A 295 1.59 -3.11 -2.12
CA LYS A 295 3.03 -3.40 -1.87
C LYS A 295 3.30 -3.77 -0.43
N LEU A 296 2.79 -2.97 0.52
CA LEU A 296 2.91 -3.21 1.95
C LEU A 296 2.35 -4.59 2.32
N SER A 297 1.13 -4.90 1.90
CA SER A 297 0.47 -6.16 2.25
C SER A 297 1.19 -7.38 1.68
N GLU A 298 2.08 -7.18 0.70
CA GLU A 298 2.82 -8.21 -0.03
C GLU A 298 4.33 -8.21 0.24
N LEU A 299 4.78 -7.50 1.29
CA LEU A 299 6.18 -7.48 1.70
C LEU A 299 6.68 -8.90 2.03
N GLY A 300 7.71 -9.36 1.32
CA GLY A 300 8.25 -10.71 1.45
C GLY A 300 7.38 -11.84 0.88
N PHE A 301 6.23 -11.54 0.28
CA PHE A 301 5.31 -12.51 -0.30
C PHE A 301 5.40 -12.50 -1.83
N ALA A 302 5.35 -13.68 -2.46
CA ALA A 302 5.38 -13.82 -3.92
C ALA A 302 6.60 -13.14 -4.60
N GLU A 303 7.73 -13.09 -3.89
CA GLU A 303 9.05 -12.67 -4.42
C GLU A 303 9.69 -13.71 -5.33
#